data_AF-A0A1I6ST17-F1
#
_entry.id   AF-A0A1I6ST17-F1
#
_cell.length_a   1.000
_cell.length_b   1.000
_cell.length_c   1.000
_cell.angle_alpha   90.00
_cell.angle_beta   90.00
_cell.angle_gamma   90.00
#
_symmetry.space_group_name_H-M   'P 1'
#
loop_
_entity.id
_entity.type
_entity.pdbx_description
1 polymer ?
#
loop_
_entity_poly.entity_id
_entity_poly.type
_entity_poly.pdbx_seq_one_letter_code
_entity_poly.pdbx_strand_id
1 'polypeptide(L)'
;LDKVFILGKTFININNKYYQSLDSSNPENGFLKEYYIKEIKPEVHVISNKVLKPGEKKLMHKYYMYLNNTLTEINLKKKDILNVFNLKKEEIINFVKKNKLSYHNEEDVLKIYTFYNSLLIN
;
A
#
# COMPACT_ATOMS: atom_id res chain seq x y z
N LEU A 1 -13.87 0.54 -13.52
CA LEU A 1 -13.44 1.32 -12.34
C LEU A 1 -13.21 2.75 -12.81
N ASP A 2 -13.81 3.75 -12.17
CA ASP A 2 -13.58 5.15 -12.56
C ASP A 2 -12.14 5.55 -12.23
N LYS A 3 -11.51 6.32 -13.11
CA LYS A 3 -10.12 6.75 -13.00
C LYS A 3 -10.02 8.27 -13.01
N VAL A 4 -9.12 8.81 -12.19
CA VAL A 4 -8.80 10.23 -12.16
C VAL A 4 -7.29 10.40 -12.20
N PHE A 5 -6.83 11.36 -12.99
CA PHE A 5 -5.41 11.70 -13.09
C PHE A 5 -5.14 13.03 -12.38
N ILE A 6 -4.24 13.02 -11.40
CA ILE A 6 -3.93 14.19 -10.59
C ILE A 6 -2.41 14.26 -10.44
N LEU A 7 -1.80 15.35 -10.91
CA LEU A 7 -0.37 15.64 -10.71
C LEU A 7 0.57 14.46 -11.08
N GLY A 8 0.34 13.83 -12.23
CA GLY A 8 1.17 12.70 -12.66
C GLY A 8 0.79 11.34 -12.07
N LYS A 9 -0.24 11.28 -11.22
CA LYS A 9 -0.66 10.06 -10.53
C LYS A 9 -2.04 9.62 -10.97
N THR A 10 -2.21 8.31 -11.12
CA THR A 10 -3.50 7.69 -11.42
C THR A 10 -4.18 7.25 -10.14
N PHE A 11 -5.44 7.65 -9.97
CA PHE A 11 -6.30 7.22 -8.88
C PHE A 11 -7.47 6.42 -9.42
N ILE A 12 -7.90 5.42 -8.66
CA ILE A 12 -8.92 4.46 -9.07
C ILE A 12 -10.00 4.43 -8.00
N ASN A 13 -11.26 4.55 -8.43
CA ASN A 13 -12.41 4.42 -7.56
C ASN A 13 -12.77 2.94 -7.37
N ILE A 14 -12.71 2.48 -6.12
CA ILE A 14 -13.22 1.17 -5.69
C ILE A 14 -14.15 1.43 -4.50
N ASN A 15 -15.43 1.07 -4.62
CA ASN A 15 -16.44 1.23 -3.57
C ASN A 15 -16.51 2.66 -2.98
N ASN A 16 -16.58 3.67 -3.84
CA ASN A 16 -16.63 5.10 -3.47
C ASN A 16 -15.39 5.62 -2.72
N LYS A 17 -14.27 4.90 -2.79
CA LYS A 17 -12.96 5.34 -2.29
C LYS A 17 -11.94 5.41 -3.41
N TYR A 18 -11.05 6.38 -3.34
CA TYR A 18 -9.97 6.57 -4.30
C TYR A 18 -8.65 6.01 -3.77
N TYR A 19 -7.98 5.23 -4.61
CA TYR A 19 -6.69 4.64 -4.34
C TYR A 19 -5.70 5.07 -5.41
N GLN A 20 -4.52 5.55 -5.02
CA GLN A 20 -3.43 5.79 -5.97
C GLN A 20 -2.95 4.43 -6.49
N SER A 21 -2.86 4.26 -7.80
CA SER A 21 -2.14 3.13 -8.39
C SER A 21 -0.64 3.38 -8.30
N LEU A 22 0.07 2.41 -7.74
CA LEU A 22 1.54 2.38 -7.73
C LEU A 22 2.10 1.69 -8.97
N ASP A 23 1.28 0.89 -9.66
CA ASP A 23 1.61 0.30 -10.96
C ASP A 23 0.93 1.11 -12.08
N SER A 24 1.72 1.79 -12.90
CA SER A 24 1.18 2.56 -14.03
C SER A 24 0.86 1.67 -15.24
N SER A 25 1.45 0.47 -15.32
CA SER A 25 1.26 -0.46 -16.44
C SER A 25 -0.03 -1.25 -16.33
N ASN A 26 -0.45 -1.58 -15.11
CA ASN A 26 -1.72 -2.24 -14.83
C ASN A 26 -2.44 -1.57 -13.65
N PRO A 27 -3.08 -0.41 -13.87
CA PRO A 27 -3.75 0.29 -12.79
C PRO A 27 -4.89 -0.52 -12.18
N GLU A 28 -5.64 -1.28 -12.99
CA GLU A 28 -6.88 -1.93 -12.55
C GLU A 28 -6.67 -3.21 -11.73
N ASN A 29 -5.52 -3.89 -11.89
CA ASN A 29 -5.07 -4.99 -11.04
C ASN A 29 -3.71 -4.59 -10.50
N GLY A 30 -3.72 -3.87 -9.37
CA GLY A 30 -2.57 -3.08 -8.95
C GLY A 30 -2.22 -3.19 -7.47
N PHE A 31 -0.97 -2.83 -7.19
CA PHE A 31 -0.54 -2.40 -5.87
C PHE A 31 -1.01 -0.95 -5.65
N LEU A 32 -1.82 -0.74 -4.62
CA LEU A 32 -2.62 0.46 -4.42
C LEU A 32 -2.28 1.14 -3.08
N LYS A 33 -2.49 2.46 -3.03
CA LYS A 33 -2.24 3.29 -1.85
C LYS A 33 -3.42 4.21 -1.53
N GLU A 34 -4.00 4.05 -0.35
CA GLU A 34 -5.04 4.95 0.19
C GLU A 34 -4.36 6.02 1.05
N TYR A 35 -4.71 7.29 0.85
CA TYR A 35 -4.30 8.39 1.71
C TYR A 35 -5.42 8.76 2.67
N TYR A 36 -5.07 9.05 3.93
CA TYR A 36 -6.02 9.50 4.93
C TYR A 36 -5.39 10.49 5.91
N ILE A 37 -6.21 11.37 6.49
CA ILE A 37 -5.76 12.30 7.52
C ILE A 37 -5.97 11.66 8.89
N LYS A 38 -4.90 11.53 9.67
CA LYS A 38 -4.95 11.15 11.07
C LYS A 38 -4.90 12.39 11.95
N GLU A 39 -5.93 12.57 12.77
CA GLU A 39 -5.94 13.63 13.78
C GLU A 39 -5.26 13.13 15.06
N ILE A 40 -4.25 13.87 15.50
CA ILE A 40 -3.53 13.63 16.76
C ILE A 40 -4.00 14.68 17.74
N LYS A 41 -4.60 14.22 18.84
CA LYS A 41 -5.14 15.09 19.89
C LYS A 41 -3.99 15.79 20.64
N PRO A 42 -4.21 17.02 21.12
CA PRO A 42 -3.24 17.69 21.98
C PRO A 42 -2.99 16.88 23.25
N GLU A 43 -1.73 16.86 23.68
CA GLU A 43 -1.34 16.35 24.99
C GLU A 43 -1.45 17.50 25.98
N VAL A 44 -2.25 17.35 27.03
CA VAL A 44 -2.52 18.39 28.02
C VAL A 44 -2.18 17.90 29.42
N HIS A 45 -1.66 18.79 30.25
CA HIS A 45 -1.48 18.51 31.68
C HIS A 45 -2.86 18.42 32.36
N VAL A 46 -3.16 17.27 32.97
CA VAL A 46 -4.51 16.89 33.43
C VAL A 46 -5.12 17.90 34.40
N ILE A 47 -4.31 18.49 35.29
CA ILE A 47 -4.80 19.37 36.36
C ILE A 47 -4.91 20.83 35.90
N SER A 48 -3.98 21.29 35.07
CA SER A 48 -3.88 22.71 34.71
C SER A 48 -4.41 23.04 33.32
N ASN A 49 -4.83 22.02 32.55
CA ASN A 49 -5.21 22.12 31.14
C ASN A 49 -4.14 22.80 30.25
N LYS A 50 -2.90 22.88 30.73
CA LYS A 50 -1.78 23.43 29.96
C LYS A 50 -1.44 22.47 28.82
N VAL A 51 -1.43 22.97 27.59
CA VAL A 51 -1.02 22.19 26.42
C VAL A 51 0.48 21.89 26.51
N LEU A 52 0.82 20.59 26.60
CA LEU A 52 2.18 20.06 26.58
C LEU A 52 2.64 19.80 25.14
N LYS A 53 1.74 19.28 24.30
CA LYS A 53 1.94 19.15 22.85
C LYS A 53 0.67 19.56 22.11
N PRO A 54 0.77 20.43 21.08
CA PRO A 54 -0.40 20.80 20.29
C PRO A 54 -0.93 19.59 19.53
N GLY A 55 -2.23 19.62 19.23
CA GLY A 55 -2.82 18.67 18.30
C GLY A 55 -2.32 18.96 16.88
N GLU A 56 -2.27 17.92 16.06
CA GLU A 56 -1.79 18.02 14.68
C GLU A 56 -2.57 17.09 13.75
N LYS A 57 -2.63 17.45 12.47
CA LYS A 57 -3.17 16.60 11.41
C LYS A 57 -2.01 16.04 10.60
N LYS A 58 -1.91 14.72 10.52
CA LYS A 58 -0.87 14.03 9.74
C LYS A 58 -1.49 13.30 8.56
N LEU A 59 -0.92 13.53 7.37
CA LEU A 59 -1.21 12.71 6.19
C LEU A 59 -0.56 11.34 6.37
N MET A 60 -1.39 10.32 6.41
CA MET A 60 -1.01 8.92 6.53
C MET A 60 -1.41 8.17 5.27
N HIS A 61 -0.95 6.93 5.15
CA HIS A 61 -1.32 6.06 4.05
C HIS A 61 -1.45 4.61 4.49
N LYS A 62 -2.22 3.86 3.72
CA LYS A 62 -2.36 2.40 3.79
C LYS A 62 -2.09 1.80 2.43
N TYR A 63 -1.66 0.55 2.44
CA TYR A 63 -1.36 -0.21 1.23
C TYR A 63 -2.40 -1.28 1.01
N TYR A 64 -2.72 -1.52 -0.26
CA TYR A 64 -3.69 -2.51 -0.69
C TYR A 64 -3.14 -3.26 -1.90
N MET A 65 -3.50 -4.52 -2.04
CA MET A 65 -3.34 -5.27 -3.28
C MET A 65 -4.71 -5.63 -3.82
N TYR A 66 -4.93 -5.30 -5.09
CA TYR A 66 -6.14 -5.65 -5.81
C TYR A 66 -5.83 -6.78 -6.78
N LEU A 67 -6.22 -7.99 -6.40
CA LEU A 67 -5.98 -9.22 -7.15
C LEU A 67 -7.28 -10.01 -7.23
N ASN A 68 -7.58 -10.59 -8.41
CA ASN A 68 -8.77 -11.41 -8.62
C ASN A 68 -10.06 -10.73 -8.12
N ASN A 69 -10.21 -9.44 -8.46
CA ASN A 69 -11.31 -8.57 -8.04
C ASN A 69 -11.47 -8.37 -6.52
N THR A 70 -10.46 -8.75 -5.74
CA THR A 70 -10.47 -8.66 -4.27
C THR A 70 -9.46 -7.62 -3.80
N LEU A 71 -9.95 -6.62 -3.06
CA LEU A 71 -9.11 -5.59 -2.44
C LEU A 71 -8.67 -6.04 -1.05
N THR A 72 -7.37 -6.28 -0.87
CA THR A 72 -6.80 -6.75 0.40
C THR A 72 -5.88 -5.68 0.99
N GLU A 73 -6.16 -5.22 2.21
CA GLU A 73 -5.25 -4.33 2.96
C GLU A 73 -4.00 -5.11 3.37
N ILE A 74 -2.83 -4.52 3.17
CA ILE A 74 -1.55 -5.11 3.55
C ILE A 74 -0.67 -4.11 4.30
N ASN A 75 0.19 -4.64 5.16
CA ASN A 75 1.36 -3.91 5.60
C ASN A 75 2.57 -4.32 4.77
N LEU A 76 3.52 -3.42 4.58
CA LEU A 76 4.81 -3.72 3.96
C LEU A 76 5.68 -4.54 4.91
N LYS A 77 5.33 -5.82 5.06
CA LYS A 77 6.06 -6.81 5.83
C LYS A 77 5.93 -8.17 5.16
N LYS A 78 6.98 -8.98 5.32
CA LYS A 78 7.11 -10.28 4.65
C LYS A 78 5.87 -11.17 4.79
N LYS A 79 5.30 -11.27 6.00
CA LYS A 79 4.14 -12.13 6.27
C LYS A 79 2.93 -11.73 5.41
N ASP A 80 2.56 -10.45 5.40
CA ASP A 80 1.36 -9.99 4.69
C ASP A 80 1.55 -10.13 3.18
N ILE A 81 2.73 -9.76 2.66
CA ILE A 81 3.05 -9.88 1.23
C ILE A 81 3.01 -11.35 0.77
N LEU A 82 3.63 -12.26 1.51
CA LEU A 82 3.61 -13.69 1.17
C LEU A 82 2.21 -14.31 1.33
N ASN A 83 1.38 -13.79 2.24
CA ASN A 83 -0.01 -14.25 2.38
C ASN A 83 -0.84 -13.90 1.16
N VAL A 84 -0.65 -12.72 0.58
CA VAL A 84 -1.31 -12.33 -0.67
C VAL A 84 -0.81 -13.17 -1.84
N PHE A 85 0.50 -13.42 -1.95
CA PHE A 85 1.10 -14.19 -3.04
C PHE A 85 1.16 -15.71 -2.75
N ASN A 86 0.10 -16.27 -2.18
CA ASN A 86 0.12 -17.63 -1.64
C ASN A 86 0.46 -18.73 -2.67
N LEU A 87 0.05 -18.57 -3.92
CA LEU A 87 0.26 -19.55 -5.00
C LEU A 87 1.72 -19.69 -5.46
N LYS A 88 2.57 -18.68 -5.25
CA LYS A 88 3.95 -18.60 -5.77
C LYS A 88 4.96 -18.16 -4.71
N LYS A 89 4.69 -18.52 -3.45
CA LYS A 89 5.46 -18.04 -2.28
C LYS A 89 6.95 -18.32 -2.40
N GLU A 90 7.33 -19.51 -2.87
CA GLU A 90 8.74 -19.94 -2.93
C GLU A 90 9.50 -19.16 -3.99
N GLU A 91 8.90 -18.97 -5.16
CA GLU A 91 9.43 -18.18 -6.26
C GLU A 91 9.62 -16.71 -5.83
N ILE A 92 8.65 -16.14 -5.10
CA ILE A 92 8.79 -14.79 -4.52
C ILE A 92 9.95 -14.72 -3.52
N ILE A 93 10.06 -15.69 -2.60
CA ILE A 93 11.15 -15.71 -1.62
C ILE A 93 12.51 -15.77 -2.32
N ASN A 94 12.63 -16.61 -3.36
CA ASN A 94 13.86 -16.77 -4.12
C ASN A 94 14.21 -15.51 -4.92
N PHE A 95 13.22 -14.89 -5.58
CA PHE A 95 13.39 -13.63 -6.30
C PHE A 95 13.84 -12.51 -5.39
N VAL A 96 13.20 -12.37 -4.21
CA VAL A 96 13.56 -11.36 -3.22
C VAL A 96 14.99 -11.55 -2.73
N LYS A 97 15.40 -12.78 -2.42
CA LYS A 97 16.78 -13.08 -1.99
C LYS A 97 17.79 -12.78 -3.10
N LYS A 98 17.54 -13.27 -4.31
CA LYS A 98 18.45 -13.13 -5.46
C LYS A 98 18.69 -11.66 -5.81
N ASN A 99 17.64 -10.85 -5.76
CA ASN A 99 17.69 -9.43 -6.10
C ASN A 99 17.91 -8.50 -4.89
N LYS A 100 18.13 -9.07 -3.68
CA LYS A 100 18.33 -8.34 -2.42
C LYS A 100 17.23 -7.31 -2.12
N LEU A 101 15.99 -7.65 -2.41
CA LEU A 101 14.83 -6.79 -2.25
C LEU A 101 14.35 -6.77 -0.78
N SER A 102 13.73 -5.67 -0.38
CA SER A 102 13.07 -5.55 0.92
C SER A 102 11.55 -5.74 0.81
N TYR A 103 10.96 -6.37 1.82
CA TYR A 103 9.51 -6.39 2.00
C TYR A 103 8.94 -5.12 2.63
N HIS A 104 9.81 -4.19 3.07
CA HIS A 104 9.44 -3.04 3.91
C HIS A 104 9.50 -1.69 3.17
N ASN A 105 9.90 -1.67 1.90
CA ASN A 105 9.90 -0.45 1.09
C ASN A 105 8.92 -0.59 -0.09
N GLU A 106 8.34 0.54 -0.52
CA GLU A 106 7.28 0.56 -1.54
C GLU A 106 7.80 0.11 -2.91
N GLU A 107 8.98 0.58 -3.31
CA GLU A 107 9.57 0.34 -4.63
C GLU A 107 9.92 -1.13 -4.86
N ASP A 108 10.54 -1.81 -3.89
CA ASP A 108 10.86 -3.22 -4.01
C ASP A 108 9.61 -4.08 -3.93
N VAL A 109 8.61 -3.70 -3.13
CA VAL A 109 7.33 -4.42 -3.09
C VAL A 109 6.59 -4.30 -4.42
N LEU A 110 6.69 -3.15 -5.10
CA LEU A 110 6.21 -3.02 -6.47
C LEU A 110 6.97 -3.97 -7.42
N LYS A 111 8.30 -4.08 -7.33
CA LYS A 111 9.07 -5.06 -8.13
C LYS A 111 8.65 -6.50 -7.85
N ILE A 112 8.41 -6.85 -6.59
CA ILE A 112 7.92 -8.17 -6.18
C ILE A 112 6.54 -8.44 -6.79
N TYR A 113 5.64 -7.45 -6.73
CA TYR A 113 4.30 -7.51 -7.31
C TYR A 113 4.34 -7.73 -8.82
N THR A 114 5.16 -6.95 -9.54
CA THR A 114 5.35 -7.09 -10.99
C THR A 114 5.88 -8.48 -11.34
N PHE A 115 6.87 -8.98 -10.58
CA PHE A 115 7.38 -10.34 -10.78
C PHE A 115 6.30 -11.40 -10.51
N TYR A 116 5.53 -11.28 -9.44
CA TYR A 116 4.41 -12.18 -9.14
C TYR A 116 3.42 -12.26 -10.31
N ASN A 117 3.01 -11.11 -10.85
CA ASN A 117 2.09 -11.07 -11.98
C ASN A 117 2.68 -11.73 -13.23
N SER A 118 3.99 -11.57 -13.48
CA SER A 118 4.66 -12.26 -14.60
C SER A 118 4.64 -13.79 -14.49
N LEU A 119 4.51 -14.34 -13.27
CA LEU A 119 4.37 -15.78 -13.03
C LEU A 119 2.94 -16.31 -13.22
N LEU A 120 1.94 -15.43 -13.33
CA LEU A 120 0.54 -15.81 -13.52
C LEU A 120 0.09 -15.73 -14.99
N ILE A 121 0.82 -14.98 -15.81
CA ILE A 121 0.52 -14.77 -17.24
C ILE A 121 1.15 -15.88 -18.12
N ASN A 122 2.09 -16.64 -17.58
CA ASN A 122 2.74 -17.80 -18.22
C ASN A 122 2.24 -19.11 -17.63
#